data_AF-A0A8J4PKV2-F1
#
_entry.id   AF-A0A8J4PKV2-F1
#
_cell.length_a   1.000
_cell.length_b   1.000
_cell.length_c   1.000
_cell.angle_alpha   90.00
_cell.angle_beta   90.00
_cell.angle_gamma   90.00
#
_symmetry.space_group_name_H-M   'P 1'
#
loop_
_entity.id
_entity.type
_entity.pdbx_description
1 polymer ?
#
loop_
_entity_poly.entity_id
_entity_poly.type
_entity_poly.pdbx_seq_one_letter_code
_entity_poly.pdbx_strand_id
1 'polypeptide(L)'
;MHRLKGQEINKERVFDVYLIVYANTSDQIIGSRIYQAGALGNTLITNAGHFALLIDLAGETPEGEYPKGMEVHEVIWEPEVSQETSSMTQVRSTKSEKAIKTIKIGNAAEKLSKICRGNSRTTYKLQCLSHYYFELFENFIQQECEGDYNWSKLNNCHKFTKYCVQDLSLEWPESIGSPLDDYPFLLDFWSISQKAKVKSNETSSYSSSSLSSSSSSFLFKK
;
A
#
# COMPACT_ATOMS: atom_id res chain seq x y z
N MET A 1 23.55 6.48 8.74
CA MET A 1 23.40 6.59 7.27
C MET A 1 24.79 6.61 6.64
N HIS A 2 25.21 5.51 6.01
CA HIS A 2 26.44 5.48 5.22
C HIS A 2 26.14 6.14 3.86
N ARG A 3 26.69 7.34 3.63
CA ARG A 3 26.74 7.93 2.28
C ARG A 3 27.68 7.08 1.43
N LEU A 4 27.17 6.51 0.35
CA LEU A 4 28.03 6.00 -0.72
C LEU A 4 28.78 7.21 -1.30
N LYS A 5 30.12 7.16 -1.27
CA LYS A 5 30.97 8.20 -1.86
C LYS A 5 30.63 8.28 -3.36
N GLY A 6 30.22 9.45 -3.83
CA GLY A 6 30.06 9.75 -5.26
C GLY A 6 28.63 9.93 -5.77
N GLN A 7 27.60 9.89 -4.93
CA GLN A 7 26.24 10.20 -5.38
C GLN A 7 26.09 11.72 -5.55
N GLU A 8 25.97 12.16 -6.80
CA GLU A 8 25.79 13.57 -7.16
C GLU A 8 24.40 14.03 -6.73
N ILE A 9 24.35 15.08 -5.90
CA ILE A 9 23.10 15.68 -5.44
C ILE A 9 22.66 16.72 -6.47
N ASN A 10 21.50 16.50 -7.09
CA ASN A 10 20.89 17.51 -7.95
C ASN A 10 19.86 18.32 -7.14
N LYS A 11 20.21 19.57 -6.81
CA LYS A 11 19.35 20.47 -6.03
C LYS A 11 18.00 20.76 -6.70
N GLU A 12 17.93 20.72 -8.03
CA GLU A 12 16.70 20.95 -8.79
C GLU A 12 15.71 19.78 -8.65
N ARG A 13 16.21 18.60 -8.25
CA ARG A 13 15.41 17.38 -8.04
C ARG A 13 14.93 17.22 -6.60
N VAL A 14 15.36 18.11 -5.70
CA VAL A 14 14.87 18.10 -4.32
C VAL A 14 13.37 18.33 -4.36
N PHE A 15 12.62 17.45 -3.70
CA PHE A 15 11.17 17.38 -3.71
C PHE A 15 10.54 17.04 -5.07
N ASP A 16 11.28 16.34 -5.94
CA ASP A 16 10.64 15.59 -7.01
C ASP A 16 9.66 14.58 -6.42
N VAL A 17 8.47 14.52 -7.00
CA VAL A 17 7.38 13.65 -6.55
C VAL A 17 7.11 12.60 -7.61
N TYR A 18 7.02 11.37 -7.16
CA TYR A 18 6.80 10.20 -7.97
C TYR A 18 5.54 9.48 -7.51
N LEU A 19 4.70 9.09 -8.45
CA LEU A 19 3.62 8.14 -8.23
C LEU A 19 4.17 6.72 -8.42
N ILE A 20 4.02 5.90 -7.39
CA ILE A 20 4.39 4.48 -7.43
C ILE A 20 3.11 3.65 -7.53
N VAL A 21 3.07 2.78 -8.53
CA VAL A 21 2.01 1.80 -8.71
C VAL A 21 2.59 0.43 -8.39
N TYR A 22 1.97 -0.23 -7.42
CA TYR A 22 2.31 -1.56 -6.98
C TYR A 22 1.37 -2.59 -7.60
N ALA A 23 1.91 -3.75 -7.97
CA ALA A 23 1.12 -4.95 -8.19
C ALA A 23 0.42 -5.30 -6.87
N ASN A 24 -0.86 -5.65 -6.95
CA ASN A 24 -1.59 -6.08 -5.79
C ASN A 24 -1.02 -7.44 -5.35
N THR A 25 -0.82 -7.69 -4.05
CA THR A 25 -0.43 -9.05 -3.61
C THR A 25 -1.53 -10.07 -3.87
N SER A 26 -2.77 -9.58 -4.00
CA SER A 26 -3.87 -10.38 -4.50
C SER A 26 -3.67 -10.77 -5.98
N ASP A 27 -2.88 -10.08 -6.81
CA ASP A 27 -2.65 -10.47 -8.21
C ASP A 27 -1.83 -11.76 -8.36
N GLN A 28 -0.99 -12.15 -7.38
CA GLN A 28 -0.34 -13.47 -7.41
C GLN A 28 -1.31 -14.60 -7.06
N ILE A 29 -2.27 -14.35 -6.16
CA ILE A 29 -3.27 -15.33 -5.70
C ILE A 29 -4.49 -15.38 -6.65
N ILE A 30 -4.88 -14.25 -7.20
CA ILE A 30 -5.97 -14.05 -8.16
C ILE A 30 -5.47 -14.38 -9.55
N GLY A 31 -4.27 -13.96 -9.94
CA GLY A 31 -3.69 -14.30 -11.23
C GLY A 31 -3.51 -15.81 -11.40
N SER A 32 -3.09 -16.53 -10.36
CA SER A 32 -3.00 -18.00 -10.42
C SER A 32 -4.37 -18.71 -10.50
N ARG A 33 -5.47 -18.09 -10.03
CA ARG A 33 -6.82 -18.69 -10.05
C ARG A 33 -7.69 -18.25 -11.24
N ILE A 34 -7.54 -17.02 -11.71
CA ILE A 34 -8.32 -16.46 -12.83
C ILE A 34 -7.64 -16.75 -14.16
N TYR A 35 -6.30 -16.64 -14.27
CA TYR A 35 -5.62 -16.92 -15.54
C TYR A 35 -5.51 -18.43 -15.87
N GLN A 36 -5.87 -19.33 -14.94
CA GLN A 36 -6.09 -20.75 -15.26
C GLN A 36 -7.39 -21.00 -16.03
N ALA A 37 -8.37 -20.08 -15.97
CA ALA A 37 -9.55 -20.11 -16.82
C ALA A 37 -9.28 -19.24 -18.05
N GLY A 38 -8.75 -19.84 -19.12
CA GLY A 38 -8.27 -19.18 -20.34
C GLY A 38 -9.31 -18.41 -21.17
N ALA A 39 -9.96 -17.40 -20.59
CA ALA A 39 -11.10 -16.71 -21.17
C ALA A 39 -10.93 -15.20 -21.42
N LEU A 40 -9.77 -14.61 -21.10
CA LEU A 40 -9.57 -13.16 -21.27
C LEU A 40 -8.23 -12.83 -21.94
N GLY A 41 -8.11 -13.29 -23.19
CA GLY A 41 -7.14 -12.74 -24.12
C GLY A 41 -7.57 -11.33 -24.52
N ASN A 42 -6.78 -10.33 -24.10
CA ASN A 42 -6.70 -8.97 -24.66
C ASN A 42 -7.55 -7.82 -24.10
N THR A 43 -8.27 -7.94 -22.97
CA THR A 43 -9.07 -6.78 -22.49
C THR A 43 -9.12 -6.49 -21.00
N LEU A 44 -8.41 -7.22 -20.13
CA LEU A 44 -8.41 -6.93 -18.69
C LEU A 44 -7.00 -7.06 -18.10
N ILE A 45 -6.07 -6.18 -18.49
CA ILE A 45 -5.07 -5.73 -17.53
C ILE A 45 -5.79 -4.68 -16.68
N THR A 46 -6.58 -5.14 -15.70
CA THR A 46 -7.06 -4.26 -14.65
C THR A 46 -5.84 -3.80 -13.87
N ASN A 47 -5.28 -2.65 -14.26
CA ASN A 47 -4.27 -1.90 -13.51
C ASN A 47 -4.87 -1.39 -12.19
N ALA A 48 -5.51 -2.25 -11.40
CA ALA A 48 -6.03 -1.97 -10.06
C ALA A 48 -4.87 -2.01 -9.07
N GLY A 49 -3.84 -1.21 -9.38
CA GLY A 49 -2.61 -1.13 -8.63
C GLY A 49 -2.82 -0.43 -7.30
N HIS A 50 -1.99 -0.77 -6.34
CA HIS A 50 -1.93 -0.10 -5.05
C HIS A 50 -1.03 1.14 -5.20
N PHE A 51 -1.47 2.31 -4.74
CA PHE A 51 -0.81 3.59 -5.04
C PHE A 51 -0.11 4.16 -3.83
N ALA A 52 1.07 4.74 -4.05
CA ALA A 52 1.78 5.55 -3.06
C ALA A 52 2.47 6.73 -3.73
N LEU A 53 2.73 7.79 -2.95
CA LEU A 53 3.64 8.85 -3.36
C LEU A 53 5.03 8.57 -2.81
N LEU A 54 6.05 8.88 -3.60
CA LEU A 54 7.43 8.90 -3.15
C LEU A 54 8.03 10.27 -3.45
N ILE A 55 8.61 10.89 -2.42
CA ILE A 55 9.15 12.24 -2.45
C ILE A 55 10.66 12.16 -2.28
N ASP A 56 11.40 12.64 -3.27
CA ASP A 56 12.86 12.71 -3.19
C ASP A 56 13.28 13.87 -2.27
N LEU A 57 13.66 13.54 -1.03
CA LEU A 57 13.98 14.56 -0.03
C LEU A 57 15.30 15.30 -0.27
N ALA A 58 16.19 14.71 -1.08
CA ALA A 58 17.57 15.13 -1.19
C ALA A 58 18.03 15.37 -2.63
N GLY A 59 17.18 15.10 -3.63
CA GLY A 59 17.56 15.13 -5.05
C GLY A 59 18.58 14.04 -5.38
N GLU A 60 18.44 12.88 -4.72
CA GLU A 60 19.38 11.76 -4.80
C GLU A 60 19.00 10.73 -5.87
N THR A 61 17.81 10.85 -6.47
CA THR A 61 17.30 9.98 -7.54
C THR A 61 17.99 10.31 -8.87
N PRO A 62 18.82 9.40 -9.42
CA PRO A 62 19.35 9.56 -10.76
C PRO A 62 18.25 9.41 -11.81
N GLU A 63 18.50 9.94 -13.00
CA GLU A 63 17.53 9.86 -14.08
C GLU A 63 17.38 8.43 -14.58
N GLY A 64 16.14 7.96 -14.78
CA GLY A 64 15.87 6.58 -15.20
C GLY A 64 16.02 5.52 -14.10
N GLU A 65 16.40 5.90 -12.87
CA GLU A 65 16.45 4.99 -11.72
C GLU A 65 15.15 5.01 -10.89
N TYR A 66 14.99 4.01 -10.03
CA TYR A 66 13.90 4.00 -9.06
C TYR A 66 14.12 5.09 -8.01
N PRO A 67 13.07 5.88 -7.67
CA PRO A 67 13.22 7.02 -6.80
C PRO A 67 13.52 6.63 -5.37
N LYS A 68 14.34 7.45 -4.71
CA LYS A 68 14.75 7.30 -3.32
C LYS A 68 14.20 8.46 -2.52
N GLY A 69 13.72 8.19 -1.31
CA GLY A 69 13.18 9.24 -0.47
C GLY A 69 12.13 8.75 0.51
N MET A 70 11.14 9.60 0.78
CA MET A 70 10.04 9.28 1.67
C MET A 70 8.83 8.82 0.87
N GLU A 71 8.40 7.60 1.12
CA GLU A 71 7.11 7.10 0.65
C GLU A 71 6.00 7.50 1.64
N VAL A 72 4.88 7.94 1.09
CA VAL A 72 3.64 8.26 1.79
C VAL A 72 2.56 7.36 1.24
N HIS A 73 1.85 6.67 2.13
CA HIS A 73 0.94 5.63 1.72
C HIS A 73 -0.18 5.41 2.75
N GLU A 74 -1.43 5.27 2.31
CA GLU A 74 -2.55 4.87 3.16
C GLU A 74 -2.60 3.35 3.34
N VAL A 75 -2.52 2.90 4.58
CA VAL A 75 -2.51 1.49 4.96
C VAL A 75 -3.72 1.15 5.80
N ILE A 76 -4.12 -0.12 5.82
CA ILE A 76 -4.96 -0.66 6.89
C ILE A 76 -4.06 -0.79 8.14
N TRP A 77 -4.48 -0.21 9.26
CA TRP A 77 -3.69 -0.11 10.50
C TRP A 77 -3.24 -1.48 11.03
N GLU A 78 -4.19 -2.41 11.14
CA GLU A 78 -3.95 -3.80 11.53
C GLU A 78 -4.54 -4.74 10.48
N PRO A 79 -3.75 -5.10 9.45
CA PRO A 79 -4.19 -6.05 8.45
C PRO A 79 -4.69 -7.34 9.11
N GLU A 80 -5.82 -7.86 8.63
CA GLU A 80 -6.52 -9.04 9.14
C GLU A 80 -7.34 -8.87 10.43
N VAL A 81 -7.17 -7.76 11.16
CA VAL A 81 -7.90 -7.48 12.42
C VAL A 81 -8.93 -6.39 12.21
N SER A 82 -8.57 -5.32 11.49
CA SER A 82 -9.42 -4.14 11.26
C SER A 82 -9.54 -3.81 9.77
N GLN A 83 -10.54 -2.98 9.45
CA GLN A 83 -10.62 -2.26 8.17
C GLN A 83 -10.21 -0.80 8.31
N GLU A 84 -9.91 -0.33 9.53
CA GLU A 84 -9.50 1.03 9.80
C GLU A 84 -8.17 1.36 9.10
N THR A 85 -8.11 2.54 8.49
CA THR A 85 -6.99 3.01 7.69
C THR A 85 -6.21 4.10 8.42
N SER A 86 -4.96 4.27 8.02
CA SER A 86 -4.06 5.30 8.52
C SER A 86 -3.05 5.70 7.46
N SER A 87 -2.40 6.85 7.65
CA SER A 87 -1.28 7.29 6.82
C SER A 87 0.04 6.77 7.40
N MET A 88 0.80 6.09 6.57
CA MET A 88 2.13 5.61 6.87
C MET A 88 3.16 6.36 6.03
N THR A 89 4.28 6.72 6.66
CA THR A 89 5.46 7.23 5.96
C THR A 89 6.66 6.35 6.21
N GLN A 90 7.44 6.06 5.16
CA GLN A 90 8.62 5.21 5.26
C GLN A 90 9.73 5.65 4.32
N VAL A 91 10.99 5.43 4.71
CA VAL A 91 12.14 5.73 3.86
C VAL A 91 12.34 4.58 2.87
N ARG A 92 12.43 4.90 1.59
CA ARG A 92 12.74 3.99 0.49
C ARG A 92 14.07 4.34 -0.12
N SER A 93 14.96 3.35 -0.23
CA SER A 93 16.26 3.45 -0.90
C SER A 93 16.43 2.45 -2.05
N THR A 94 15.51 1.48 -2.17
CA THR A 94 15.53 0.41 -3.16
C THR A 94 14.15 0.23 -3.77
N LYS A 95 14.12 -0.27 -5.01
CA LYS A 95 12.88 -0.65 -5.69
C LYS A 95 12.24 -1.84 -4.98
N SER A 96 10.96 -1.71 -4.65
CA SER A 96 10.15 -2.85 -4.23
C SER A 96 9.93 -3.81 -5.41
N GLU A 97 10.04 -5.11 -5.16
CA GLU A 97 9.71 -6.15 -6.17
C GLU A 97 8.25 -6.05 -6.65
N LYS A 98 7.38 -5.46 -5.83
CA LYS A 98 5.98 -5.24 -6.16
C LYS A 98 5.75 -3.98 -6.99
N ALA A 99 6.73 -3.09 -7.11
CA ALA A 99 6.56 -1.84 -7.87
C ALA A 99 6.59 -2.13 -9.38
N ILE A 100 5.43 -1.99 -10.02
CA ILE A 100 5.25 -2.27 -11.46
C ILE A 100 5.43 -1.02 -12.33
N LYS A 101 5.07 0.16 -11.80
CA LYS A 101 5.17 1.42 -12.53
C LYS A 101 5.61 2.53 -11.59
N THR A 102 6.47 3.41 -12.10
CA THR A 102 6.90 4.63 -11.44
C THR A 102 6.75 5.77 -12.43
N ILE A 103 6.11 6.85 -12.00
CA ILE A 103 5.85 8.02 -12.84
C ILE A 103 6.32 9.24 -12.07
N LYS A 104 7.24 10.02 -12.62
CA LYS A 104 7.52 11.36 -12.09
C LYS A 104 6.33 12.26 -12.43
N ILE A 105 5.67 12.79 -11.41
CA ILE A 105 4.47 13.63 -11.59
C ILE A 105 4.78 15.12 -11.49
N GLY A 106 5.90 15.49 -10.89
CA GLY A 106 6.35 16.88 -10.85
C GLY A 106 7.36 17.15 -9.74
N ASN A 107 7.46 18.41 -9.36
CA ASN A 107 8.31 18.88 -8.28
C ASN A 107 7.49 19.78 -7.35
N ALA A 108 7.49 19.47 -6.05
CA ALA A 108 6.70 20.18 -5.04
C ALA A 108 7.57 21.05 -4.12
N ALA A 109 8.73 21.52 -4.60
CA ALA A 109 9.71 22.19 -3.75
C ALA A 109 9.17 23.44 -3.07
N GLU A 110 8.31 24.22 -3.74
CA GLU A 110 7.77 25.45 -3.15
C GLU A 110 6.96 25.16 -1.88
N LYS A 111 5.99 24.23 -1.97
CA LYS A 111 5.12 23.87 -0.85
C LYS A 111 5.88 23.11 0.23
N LEU A 112 6.65 22.09 -0.14
CA LEU A 112 7.34 21.24 0.82
C LEU A 112 8.49 21.97 1.54
N SER A 113 9.15 22.92 0.88
CA SER A 113 10.17 23.75 1.55
C SER A 113 9.54 24.67 2.60
N LYS A 114 8.34 25.21 2.35
CA LYS A 114 7.61 26.03 3.34
C LYS A 114 7.26 25.21 4.58
N ILE A 115 6.72 24.00 4.40
CA ILE A 115 6.39 23.07 5.49
C ILE A 115 7.63 22.76 6.34
N CYS A 116 8.76 22.48 5.69
CA CYS A 116 10.00 22.17 6.39
C CYS A 116 10.89 23.40 6.68
N ARG A 117 10.34 24.61 6.58
CA ARG A 117 10.99 25.89 6.93
C ARG A 117 12.37 26.08 6.26
N GLY A 118 12.52 25.59 5.03
CA GLY A 118 13.76 25.65 4.27
C GLY A 118 14.91 24.81 4.82
N ASN A 119 14.67 23.91 5.79
CA ASN A 119 15.72 23.11 6.40
C ASN A 119 16.27 22.07 5.42
N SER A 120 17.59 22.02 5.26
CA SER A 120 18.27 21.11 4.35
C SER A 120 18.54 19.72 4.91
N ARG A 121 18.39 19.49 6.22
CA ARG A 121 18.66 18.19 6.86
C ARG A 121 17.55 17.19 6.55
N THR A 122 17.89 16.07 5.90
CA THR A 122 16.95 15.00 5.55
C THR A 122 16.16 14.45 6.74
N THR A 123 16.80 14.27 7.90
CA THR A 123 16.12 13.79 9.12
C THR A 123 15.05 14.74 9.61
N TYR A 124 15.31 16.05 9.53
CA TYR A 124 14.31 17.07 9.86
C TYR A 124 13.19 17.06 8.84
N LYS A 125 13.53 16.99 7.53
CA LYS A 125 12.55 16.87 6.44
C LYS A 125 11.60 15.69 6.64
N LEU A 126 12.12 14.53 7.01
CA LEU A 126 11.31 13.35 7.32
C LEU A 126 10.32 13.65 8.44
N GLN A 127 10.77 14.22 9.56
CA GLN A 127 9.88 14.49 10.70
C GLN A 127 8.77 15.51 10.37
N CYS A 128 9.08 16.64 9.72
CA CYS A 128 8.05 17.62 9.33
C CYS A 128 7.06 17.03 8.34
N LEU A 129 7.54 16.28 7.35
CA LEU A 129 6.65 15.72 6.33
C LEU A 129 5.83 14.55 6.85
N SER A 130 6.37 13.68 7.71
CA SER A 130 5.59 12.62 8.36
C SER A 130 4.42 13.18 9.15
N HIS A 131 4.66 14.27 9.91
CA HIS A 131 3.59 14.95 10.64
C HIS A 131 2.57 15.60 9.71
N TYR A 132 3.04 16.32 8.69
CA TYR A 132 2.18 16.96 7.70
C TYR A 132 1.28 15.96 6.94
N TYR A 133 1.81 14.80 6.51
CA TYR A 133 1.00 13.80 5.82
C TYR A 133 0.05 13.02 6.74
N PHE A 134 0.33 12.98 8.04
CA PHE A 134 -0.62 12.51 9.03
C PHE A 134 -1.79 13.50 9.16
N GLU A 135 -1.53 14.80 9.32
CA GLU A 135 -2.58 15.82 9.34
C GLU A 135 -3.37 15.89 8.03
N LEU A 136 -2.70 15.70 6.89
CA LEU A 136 -3.36 15.66 5.58
C LEU A 136 -4.30 14.46 5.45
N PHE A 137 -3.96 13.33 6.05
CA PHE A 137 -4.83 12.15 6.13
C PHE A 137 -6.06 12.42 6.99
N GLU A 138 -5.90 13.03 8.17
CA GLU A 138 -7.05 13.42 8.99
C GLU A 138 -7.99 14.36 8.22
N ASN A 139 -7.44 15.34 7.49
CA ASN A 139 -8.23 16.22 6.64
C ASN A 139 -8.95 15.46 5.51
N PHE A 140 -8.27 14.51 4.85
CA PHE A 140 -8.89 13.65 3.84
C PHE A 140 -10.06 12.84 4.41
N ILE A 141 -9.89 12.24 5.59
CA ILE A 141 -10.95 11.47 6.24
C ILE A 141 -12.17 12.36 6.53
N GLN A 142 -11.95 13.55 7.09
CA GLN A 142 -13.04 14.45 7.45
C GLN A 142 -13.75 15.06 6.22
N GLN A 143 -13.00 15.41 5.17
CA GLN A 143 -13.54 16.16 4.03
C GLN A 143 -14.04 15.27 2.89
N GLU A 144 -13.35 14.16 2.60
CA GLU A 144 -13.63 13.29 1.45
C GLU A 144 -14.27 11.95 1.86
N CYS A 145 -14.13 11.53 3.12
CA CYS A 145 -14.61 10.25 3.62
C CYS A 145 -15.72 10.37 4.68
N GLU A 146 -16.27 11.56 4.90
CA GLU A 146 -17.35 11.80 5.87
C GLU A 146 -17.02 11.36 7.31
N GLY A 147 -15.73 11.32 7.66
CA GLY A 147 -15.25 10.85 8.96
C GLY A 147 -15.11 9.33 9.09
N ASP A 148 -15.34 8.55 8.03
CA ASP A 148 -15.18 7.09 8.05
C ASP A 148 -13.72 6.66 7.82
N TYR A 149 -13.10 6.13 8.86
CA TYR A 149 -11.74 5.59 8.80
C TYR A 149 -11.68 4.17 8.21
N ASN A 150 -12.80 3.53 7.89
CA ASN A 150 -12.76 2.18 7.31
C ASN A 150 -12.46 2.21 5.81
N TRP A 151 -11.66 1.25 5.37
CA TRP A 151 -11.34 1.04 3.96
C TRP A 151 -12.62 0.85 3.14
N SER A 152 -12.84 1.72 2.17
CA SER A 152 -14.07 1.81 1.40
C SER A 152 -13.82 2.34 -0.02
N LYS A 153 -14.90 2.59 -0.76
CA LYS A 153 -14.80 3.26 -2.08
C LYS A 153 -14.34 4.72 -1.96
N LEU A 154 -14.64 5.37 -0.83
CA LEU A 154 -14.24 6.75 -0.55
C LEU A 154 -12.86 6.81 0.11
N ASN A 155 -12.60 5.91 1.06
CA ASN A 155 -11.37 5.83 1.82
C ASN A 155 -10.49 4.66 1.33
N ASN A 156 -9.54 4.96 0.44
CA ASN A 156 -8.57 3.98 -0.04
C ASN A 156 -7.32 4.68 -0.60
N CYS A 157 -6.24 3.91 -0.70
CA CYS A 157 -4.93 4.43 -1.08
C CYS A 157 -4.91 5.20 -2.41
N HIS A 158 -5.78 4.85 -3.37
CA HIS A 158 -5.85 5.57 -4.65
C HIS A 158 -6.44 6.97 -4.45
N LYS A 159 -7.58 7.08 -3.75
CA LYS A 159 -8.24 8.35 -3.43
C LYS A 159 -7.33 9.24 -2.57
N PHE A 160 -6.72 8.69 -1.52
CA PHE A 160 -5.81 9.46 -0.68
C PHE A 160 -4.56 9.92 -1.43
N THR A 161 -3.94 9.05 -2.25
CA THR A 161 -2.79 9.43 -3.09
C THR A 161 -3.19 10.57 -4.03
N LYS A 162 -4.37 10.51 -4.67
CA LYS A 162 -4.87 11.58 -5.54
C LYS A 162 -5.11 12.87 -4.78
N TYR A 163 -5.69 12.80 -3.59
CA TYR A 163 -5.87 13.94 -2.69
C TYR A 163 -4.53 14.60 -2.35
N CYS A 164 -3.49 13.80 -2.05
CA CYS A 164 -2.14 14.31 -1.81
C CYS A 164 -1.54 15.01 -3.04
N VAL A 165 -1.72 14.45 -4.23
CA VAL A 165 -1.25 15.07 -5.50
C VAL A 165 -1.91 16.44 -5.71
N GLN A 166 -3.21 16.53 -5.48
CA GLN A 166 -3.97 17.78 -5.60
C GLN A 166 -3.53 18.82 -4.56
N ASP A 167 -3.34 18.40 -3.30
CA ASP A 167 -2.84 19.30 -2.25
C ASP A 167 -1.45 19.85 -2.61
N LEU A 168 -0.59 19.04 -3.24
CA LEU A 168 0.70 19.48 -3.75
C LEU A 168 0.62 20.40 -4.98
N SER A 169 -0.57 20.69 -5.50
CA SER A 169 -0.79 21.44 -6.75
C SER A 169 -0.09 20.81 -7.96
N LEU A 170 -0.03 19.47 -7.97
CA LEU A 170 0.51 18.68 -9.08
C LEU A 170 -0.63 18.06 -9.89
N GLU A 171 -0.35 17.74 -11.15
CA GLU A 171 -1.33 17.10 -12.03
C GLU A 171 -1.33 15.58 -11.86
N TRP A 172 -2.53 14.99 -11.81
CA TRP A 172 -2.66 13.55 -11.85
C TRP A 172 -2.31 13.04 -13.26
N PRO A 173 -1.41 12.04 -13.41
CA PRO A 173 -0.95 11.63 -14.72
C PRO A 173 -2.06 10.95 -15.53
N GLU A 174 -2.36 11.47 -16.73
CA GLU A 174 -3.37 10.90 -17.65
C GLU A 174 -3.10 9.43 -18.01
N SER A 175 -1.83 9.02 -18.02
CA SER A 175 -1.41 7.64 -18.30
C SER A 175 -1.82 6.63 -17.21
N ILE A 176 -2.29 7.11 -16.06
CA ILE A 176 -3.04 6.33 -15.09
C ILE A 176 -4.50 6.61 -15.41
N GLY A 177 -5.04 5.82 -16.36
CA GLY A 177 -6.48 5.84 -16.62
C GLY A 177 -7.19 5.63 -15.29
N SER A 178 -8.19 6.48 -14.98
CA SER A 178 -8.91 6.45 -13.71
C SER A 178 -9.27 4.99 -13.42
N PRO A 179 -8.60 4.31 -12.47
CA PRO A 179 -9.06 3.02 -12.00
C PRO A 179 -10.51 3.27 -11.61
N LEU A 180 -11.42 2.51 -12.22
CA LEU A 180 -12.86 2.58 -11.98
C LEU A 180 -13.06 2.85 -10.49
N ASP A 181 -13.72 3.98 -10.17
CA ASP A 181 -14.06 4.37 -8.79
C ASP A 181 -14.87 3.26 -8.07
N ASP A 182 -15.30 2.25 -8.83
CA ASP A 182 -15.69 0.94 -8.36
C ASP A 182 -14.48 0.01 -8.21
N TYR A 183 -14.00 -0.10 -6.97
CA TYR A 183 -13.11 -1.15 -6.45
C TYR A 183 -13.93 -2.30 -5.80
N PRO A 184 -14.79 -3.07 -6.50
CA PRO A 184 -15.61 -4.09 -5.85
C PRO A 184 -14.80 -5.30 -5.36
N PHE A 185 -13.65 -5.60 -5.98
CA PHE A 185 -12.98 -6.89 -5.77
C PHE A 185 -12.17 -7.01 -4.46
N LEU A 186 -11.73 -5.90 -3.83
CA LEU A 186 -10.99 -5.96 -2.56
C LEU A 186 -11.91 -6.15 -1.35
N LEU A 187 -13.12 -5.59 -1.38
CA LEU A 187 -14.16 -5.87 -0.38
C LEU A 187 -14.57 -7.34 -0.42
N ASP A 188 -14.63 -7.92 -1.62
CA ASP A 188 -14.82 -9.36 -1.80
C ASP A 188 -13.65 -10.18 -1.23
N PHE A 189 -12.39 -9.74 -1.36
CA PHE A 189 -11.26 -10.48 -0.81
C PHE A 189 -11.29 -10.58 0.72
N TRP A 190 -11.65 -9.51 1.43
CA TRP A 190 -11.77 -9.54 2.90
C TRP A 190 -12.92 -10.43 3.34
N SER A 191 -14.07 -10.35 2.66
CA SER A 191 -15.19 -11.26 2.95
C SER A 191 -14.86 -12.71 2.60
N ILE A 192 -14.05 -12.97 1.57
CA ILE A 192 -13.55 -14.30 1.20
C ILE A 192 -12.53 -14.82 2.22
N SER A 193 -11.60 -14.00 2.71
CA SER A 193 -10.56 -14.41 3.67
C SER A 193 -11.16 -14.72 5.05
N GLN A 194 -12.12 -13.92 5.51
CA GLN A 194 -12.88 -14.19 6.73
C GLN A 194 -13.70 -15.48 6.59
N LYS A 195 -14.42 -15.66 5.47
CA LYS A 195 -15.14 -16.91 5.19
C LYS A 195 -14.21 -18.14 5.14
N ALA A 196 -12.99 -17.98 4.64
CA ALA A 196 -11.99 -19.06 4.61
C ALA A 196 -11.46 -19.40 6.02
N LYS A 197 -11.19 -18.40 6.86
CA LYS A 197 -10.77 -18.58 8.26
C LYS A 197 -11.86 -19.26 9.12
N VAL A 198 -13.13 -18.93 8.89
CA VAL A 198 -14.26 -19.59 9.58
C VAL A 198 -14.34 -21.07 9.18
N LYS A 199 -14.24 -21.39 7.89
CA LYS A 199 -14.27 -22.79 7.42
C LYS A 199 -13.12 -23.64 7.96
N SER A 200 -11.91 -23.09 8.09
CA SER A 200 -10.77 -23.85 8.66
C SER A 200 -10.98 -24.20 10.14
N ASN A 201 -11.66 -23.34 10.90
CA ASN A 201 -11.98 -23.57 12.32
C ASN A 201 -13.15 -24.55 12.50
N GLU A 202 -14.08 -24.63 11.54
CA GLU A 202 -15.14 -25.64 11.54
C GLU A 202 -14.62 -27.03 11.18
N THR A 203 -13.64 -27.13 10.26
CA THR A 203 -13.02 -28.43 9.94
C THR A 203 -12.09 -28.98 11.03
N SER A 204 -11.58 -28.14 11.94
CA SER A 204 -10.73 -28.60 13.05
C SER A 204 -11.53 -29.11 14.27
N SER A 205 -12.83 -28.80 14.34
CA SER A 205 -13.72 -29.24 15.43
C SER A 205 -14.43 -30.57 15.16
N TYR A 206 -14.28 -31.16 13.96
CA TYR A 206 -14.86 -32.48 13.62
C TYR A 206 -13.89 -33.67 13.74
N SER A 207 -12.64 -33.45 14.14
CA SER A 207 -11.61 -34.51 14.20
C SER A 207 -11.47 -35.21 15.57
N SER A 208 -12.36 -34.93 16.53
CA SER A 208 -12.32 -35.52 17.89
C SER A 208 -13.51 -36.43 18.17
N SER A 209 -13.81 -37.39 17.29
CA SER A 209 -14.64 -38.53 17.67
C SER A 209 -14.40 -39.76 16.78
N SER A 210 -13.40 -40.58 17.13
CA SER A 210 -13.51 -42.05 17.09
C SER A 210 -12.15 -42.70 17.34
N LEU A 211 -11.94 -43.17 18.57
CA LEU A 211 -11.07 -44.31 18.85
C LEU A 211 -11.67 -45.05 20.04
N SER A 212 -12.71 -45.83 19.75
CA SER A 212 -13.21 -46.86 20.64
C SER A 212 -12.22 -48.02 20.65
N SER A 213 -11.36 -48.10 21.66
CA SER A 213 -10.54 -49.29 21.91
C SER A 213 -11.30 -50.26 22.82
N SER A 214 -11.69 -51.38 22.24
CA SER A 214 -12.31 -52.53 22.88
C SER A 214 -11.40 -53.14 23.94
N SER A 215 -11.85 -53.17 25.19
CA SER A 215 -11.18 -53.87 26.29
C SER A 215 -11.48 -55.37 26.23
N SER A 216 -10.48 -56.18 25.90
CA SER A 216 -10.52 -57.64 26.10
C SER A 216 -9.57 -58.04 27.24
N SER A 217 -10.17 -58.65 28.25
CA SER A 217 -9.63 -59.23 29.47
C SER A 217 -8.46 -60.20 29.29
N PHE A 218 -7.48 -60.19 30.20
CA PHE A 218 -6.76 -61.41 30.58
C PHE A 218 -6.41 -61.43 32.07
N LEU A 219 -6.66 -62.59 32.67
CA LEU A 219 -6.53 -62.98 34.07
C LEU A 219 -5.07 -63.03 34.55
N PHE A 220 -4.83 -62.59 35.79
CA PHE A 220 -3.70 -63.04 36.60
C PHE A 220 -4.14 -64.22 37.48
N LYS A 221 -3.40 -65.33 37.40
CA LYS A 221 -3.43 -66.42 38.38
C LYS A 221 -2.00 -66.79 38.76
N LYS A 222 -1.78 -66.79 40.08
CA LYS A 222 -0.59 -67.13 40.89
C LYS A 222 0.39 -66.01 41.15
#